data_AF-A0A061B4Y3-F1
#
_entry.id   AF-A0A061B4Y3-F1
#
_cell.length_a   1.000
_cell.length_b   1.000
_cell.length_c   1.000
_cell.angle_alpha   90.00
_cell.angle_beta   90.00
_cell.angle_gamma   90.00
#
_symmetry.space_group_name_H-M   'P 1'
#
loop_
_entity.id
_entity.type
_entity.pdbx_description
1 polymer ?
#
loop_
_entity_poly.entity_id
_entity_poly.type
_entity_poly.pdbx_seq_one_letter_code
_entity_poly.pdbx_strand_id
1 'polypeptide(L)'
;MNYEPLDSLPCMYLLDNLSGRSEAHTNRINTDIDPDITEQERAEIDKLIAEELKDFDLSQIHQKVDKIFPLPDVPRLISNINPEDLQRDDFTLTGIDLEKYSDLENPESLQKSIAFTYLRNVSLKLNKQLGKNQWLIANEELSQADEMIKDEVSRKKRRIQEVNAERKTIQTEVKPVVDYLQERWMQSIQKNVDLGVAILQLKHNENS
;
A
#
# COMPACT_ATOMS: atom_id res chain seq x y z
N MET A 1 7.31 -27.30 32.92
CA MET A 1 6.88 -26.06 32.25
C MET A 1 6.58 -26.44 30.81
N ASN A 2 5.30 -26.56 30.51
CA ASN A 2 4.81 -27.00 29.21
C ASN A 2 4.88 -25.82 28.25
N TYR A 3 5.68 -25.95 27.19
CA TYR A 3 5.60 -25.10 26.02
C TYR A 3 4.73 -25.85 25.00
N GLU A 4 3.50 -25.39 24.83
CA GLU A 4 2.73 -25.73 23.63
C GLU A 4 3.22 -24.87 22.46
N PRO A 5 3.44 -25.45 21.27
CA PRO A 5 3.75 -24.70 20.08
C PRO A 5 2.47 -24.04 19.56
N LEU A 6 2.51 -22.72 19.33
CA LEU A 6 1.45 -22.04 18.59
C LEU A 6 1.47 -22.57 17.16
N ASP A 7 0.57 -23.52 16.92
CA ASP A 7 0.21 -24.02 15.61
C ASP A 7 -0.01 -22.85 14.65
N SER A 8 0.78 -22.85 13.57
CA SER A 8 0.30 -22.82 12.19
C SER A 8 -1.18 -22.42 12.06
N LEU A 9 -1.47 -21.11 12.12
CA LEU A 9 -2.72 -20.60 11.58
C LEU A 9 -2.64 -20.69 10.06
N PRO A 10 -3.48 -21.52 9.41
CA PRO A 10 -3.49 -21.60 7.96
C PRO A 10 -4.05 -20.28 7.42
N CYS A 11 -3.28 -19.54 6.61
CA CYS A 11 -3.77 -18.48 5.71
C CYS A 11 -4.62 -19.08 4.56
N MET A 12 -5.53 -19.99 4.88
CA MET A 12 -6.57 -20.50 4.00
C MET A 12 -7.88 -19.84 4.41
N TYR A 13 -8.72 -19.53 3.42
CA TYR A 13 -10.02 -18.86 3.51
C TYR A 13 -10.03 -17.33 3.38
N LEU A 14 -9.52 -16.85 2.23
CA LEU A 14 -10.19 -15.79 1.46
C LEU A 14 -10.20 -16.15 -0.05
N LEU A 15 -10.56 -17.39 -0.39
CA LEU A 15 -10.82 -17.80 -1.77
C LEU A 15 -12.28 -18.22 -2.06
N ASP A 16 -13.18 -18.11 -1.09
CA ASP A 16 -14.60 -18.38 -1.29
C ASP A 16 -15.42 -17.09 -1.18
N ASN A 17 -15.32 -16.23 -2.20
CA ASN A 17 -16.40 -15.29 -2.53
C ASN A 17 -16.28 -14.66 -3.94
N LEU A 18 -15.73 -15.38 -4.92
CA LEU A 18 -15.75 -14.94 -6.33
C LEU A 18 -16.77 -15.72 -7.18
N SER A 19 -17.85 -16.22 -6.54
CA SER A 19 -19.02 -16.79 -7.23
C SER A 19 -20.21 -15.80 -7.32
N GLY A 20 -20.04 -14.56 -6.83
CA GLY A 20 -21.06 -13.51 -6.87
C GLY A 20 -20.79 -12.48 -7.95
N ARG A 21 -21.30 -12.71 -9.15
CA ARG A 21 -21.32 -11.80 -10.31
C ARG A 21 -21.99 -10.45 -9.95
N SER A 22 -21.26 -9.33 -10.06
CA SER A 22 -21.84 -8.05 -10.49
C SER A 22 -20.71 -7.07 -10.86
N GLU A 23 -20.75 -6.58 -12.10
CA GLU A 23 -19.95 -5.46 -12.62
C GLU A 23 -18.42 -5.66 -12.65
N ALA A 24 -17.97 -6.45 -13.64
CA ALA A 24 -16.61 -6.31 -14.13
C ALA A 24 -16.44 -4.90 -14.73
N HIS A 25 -15.92 -3.96 -13.94
CA HIS A 25 -15.47 -2.66 -14.45
C HIS A 25 -14.41 -2.94 -15.53
N THR A 26 -14.76 -2.70 -16.79
CA THR A 26 -14.00 -3.11 -17.99
C THR A 26 -12.81 -2.20 -18.31
N ASN A 27 -12.24 -1.48 -17.33
CA ASN A 27 -11.02 -0.72 -17.57
C ASN A 27 -9.84 -1.69 -17.60
N ARG A 28 -9.47 -2.11 -18.81
CA ARG A 28 -8.38 -3.03 -19.08
C ARG A 28 -7.09 -2.23 -19.21
N ILE A 29 -6.40 -2.05 -18.09
CA ILE A 29 -5.14 -1.29 -17.97
C ILE A 29 -3.94 -2.07 -18.56
N ASN A 30 -4.08 -2.68 -19.74
CA ASN A 30 -2.91 -3.07 -20.52
C ASN A 30 -2.88 -2.22 -21.79
N THR A 31 -1.77 -1.53 -21.95
CA THR A 31 -1.40 -0.66 -23.08
C THR A 31 -1.35 -1.38 -24.44
N ASP A 32 -1.50 -2.71 -24.46
CA ASP A 32 -1.52 -3.51 -25.69
C ASP A 32 -2.92 -3.58 -26.35
N ILE A 33 -3.98 -3.20 -25.61
CA ILE A 33 -5.37 -3.27 -26.11
C ILE A 33 -5.96 -1.90 -26.33
N ASP A 34 -5.98 -1.09 -25.28
CA ASP A 34 -6.43 0.29 -25.34
C ASP A 34 -5.19 1.19 -25.55
N PRO A 35 -5.24 2.17 -26.47
CA PRO A 35 -4.17 3.14 -26.61
C PRO A 35 -3.99 3.91 -25.31
N ASP A 36 -2.76 4.37 -25.03
CA ASP A 36 -2.49 5.19 -23.85
C ASP A 36 -3.42 6.41 -23.83
N ILE A 37 -4.17 6.56 -22.74
CA ILE A 37 -5.09 7.69 -22.53
C ILE A 37 -4.30 8.98 -22.64
N THR A 38 -4.73 9.86 -23.53
CA THR A 38 -4.09 11.16 -23.75
C THR A 38 -4.29 12.08 -22.54
N GLU A 39 -3.37 13.03 -22.35
CA GLU A 39 -3.47 14.00 -21.25
C GLU A 39 -4.76 14.84 -21.34
N GLN A 40 -5.27 15.05 -22.55
CA GLN A 40 -6.53 15.78 -22.79
C GLN A 40 -7.74 14.97 -22.29
N GLU A 41 -7.82 13.68 -22.64
CA GLU A 41 -8.89 12.79 -22.16
C GLU A 41 -8.85 12.65 -20.63
N ARG A 42 -7.65 12.60 -20.03
CA ARG A 42 -7.51 12.60 -18.55
C ARG A 42 -8.12 13.86 -17.95
N ALA A 43 -7.78 15.03 -18.48
CA ALA A 43 -8.29 16.31 -17.97
C ALA A 43 -9.82 16.43 -18.12
N GLU A 44 -10.38 15.91 -19.21
CA GLU A 44 -11.83 15.86 -19.42
C GLU A 44 -12.53 14.92 -18.44
N ILE A 45 -11.97 13.73 -18.22
CA ILE A 45 -12.49 12.76 -17.25
C ILE A 45 -12.41 13.33 -15.83
N ASP A 46 -11.30 13.94 -15.45
CA ASP A 46 -11.12 14.56 -14.12
C ASP A 46 -12.15 15.69 -13.89
N LYS A 47 -12.48 16.45 -14.94
CA LYS A 47 -13.55 17.45 -14.87
C LYS A 47 -14.91 16.81 -14.62
N LEU A 48 -15.25 15.73 -15.31
CA LEU A 48 -16.50 15.00 -15.09
C LEU A 48 -16.56 14.41 -13.67
N ILE A 49 -15.45 13.84 -13.19
CA ILE A 49 -15.34 13.34 -11.80
C ILE A 49 -15.58 14.49 -10.82
N ALA A 50 -14.97 15.66 -11.05
CA ALA A 50 -15.15 16.83 -10.19
C ALA A 50 -16.59 17.39 -10.22
N GLU A 51 -17.33 17.18 -11.31
CA GLU A 51 -18.75 17.52 -11.38
C GLU A 51 -19.58 16.56 -10.53
N GLU A 52 -19.36 15.25 -10.66
CA GLU A 52 -20.05 14.22 -9.86
C GLU A 52 -19.72 14.32 -8.36
N LEU A 53 -18.47 14.65 -8.00
CA LEU A 53 -18.05 14.78 -6.60
C LEU A 53 -18.70 15.95 -5.86
N LYS A 54 -19.30 16.93 -6.55
CA LYS A 54 -20.01 18.05 -5.87
C LYS A 54 -21.25 17.58 -5.11
N ASP A 55 -21.83 16.47 -5.55
CA ASP A 55 -23.04 15.92 -4.95
C ASP A 55 -22.75 15.05 -3.72
N PHE A 56 -21.47 14.75 -3.45
CA PHE A 56 -21.04 13.91 -2.33
C PHE A 56 -20.31 14.73 -1.24
N ASP A 57 -20.59 14.41 0.02
CA ASP A 57 -19.86 14.96 1.16
C ASP A 57 -18.50 14.26 1.31
N LEU A 58 -17.44 14.90 0.81
CA LEU A 58 -16.05 14.43 0.88
C LEU A 58 -15.50 14.35 2.32
N SER A 59 -16.20 14.91 3.30
CA SER A 59 -15.76 14.95 4.70
C SER A 59 -16.07 13.66 5.45
N GLN A 60 -16.99 12.84 4.93
CA GLN A 60 -17.37 11.59 5.56
C GLN A 60 -16.42 10.45 5.17
N ILE A 61 -15.62 10.03 6.15
CA ILE A 61 -14.81 8.81 6.02
C ILE A 61 -15.76 7.62 5.83
N HIS A 62 -15.50 6.79 4.83
CA HIS A 62 -16.28 5.60 4.56
C HIS A 62 -16.25 4.64 5.76
N GLN A 63 -17.41 4.14 6.19
CA GLN A 63 -17.59 3.35 7.43
C GLN A 63 -16.73 2.08 7.54
N LYS A 64 -16.15 1.60 6.43
CA LYS A 64 -15.25 0.43 6.43
C LYS A 64 -13.78 0.78 6.70
N VAL A 65 -13.41 2.06 6.71
CA VAL A 65 -12.01 2.49 6.93
C VAL A 65 -11.53 2.04 8.31
N ASP A 66 -12.33 2.26 9.36
CA ASP A 66 -12.00 1.82 10.73
C ASP A 66 -11.83 0.31 10.88
N LYS A 67 -12.49 -0.48 10.01
CA LYS A 67 -12.42 -1.96 10.05
C LYS A 67 -11.22 -2.52 9.30
N ILE A 68 -10.79 -1.84 8.22
CA ILE A 68 -9.72 -2.30 7.35
C ILE A 68 -8.36 -1.74 7.82
N PHE A 69 -8.36 -0.53 8.36
CA PHE A 69 -7.19 0.16 8.89
C PHE A 69 -7.47 0.62 10.32
N PRO A 70 -7.45 -0.31 11.30
CA PRO A 70 -7.49 0.10 12.68
C PRO A 70 -6.28 1.01 12.94
N LEU A 71 -6.52 2.18 13.54
CA LEU A 71 -5.39 3.00 13.98
C LEU A 71 -4.56 2.16 14.97
N PRO A 72 -3.22 2.13 14.81
CA PRO A 72 -2.38 1.40 15.74
C PRO A 72 -2.59 1.96 17.15
N ASP A 73 -2.81 1.07 18.11
CA ASP A 73 -2.83 1.44 19.52
C ASP A 73 -1.54 2.20 19.83
N VAL A 74 -1.68 3.45 20.29
CA VAL A 74 -0.52 4.25 20.69
C VAL A 74 0.32 3.43 21.69
N PRO A 75 1.63 3.28 21.47
CA PRO A 75 2.48 2.54 22.38
C PRO A 75 2.29 3.06 23.81
N ARG A 76 2.14 2.16 24.80
CA ARG A 76 1.88 2.50 26.21
C ARG A 76 2.89 3.51 26.83
N LEU A 77 4.04 3.68 26.20
CA LEU A 77 5.05 4.68 26.57
C LEU A 77 4.56 6.12 26.35
N ILE A 78 3.71 6.36 25.34
CA ILE A 78 3.16 7.67 25.01
C ILE A 78 1.83 7.92 25.72
N SER A 79 1.07 6.86 26.05
CA SER A 79 -0.22 6.99 26.76
C SER A 79 -0.10 7.56 28.17
N ASN A 80 1.09 7.49 28.77
CA ASN A 80 1.36 8.01 30.12
C ASN A 80 1.93 9.44 30.12
N ILE A 81 2.19 10.01 28.94
CA ILE A 81 2.66 11.38 28.81
C ILE A 81 1.41 12.26 28.74
N ASN A 82 1.22 13.14 29.72
CA ASN A 82 0.11 14.07 29.64
C ASN A 82 0.34 15.03 28.47
N PRO A 83 -0.68 15.34 27.67
CA PRO A 83 -0.56 16.28 26.56
C PRO A 83 -0.17 17.69 27.01
N GLU A 84 -0.41 18.02 28.29
CA GLU A 84 0.03 19.27 28.92
C GLU A 84 1.54 19.32 29.19
N ASP A 85 2.17 18.16 29.44
CA ASP A 85 3.62 18.09 29.66
C ASP A 85 4.37 18.29 28.33
N LEU A 86 3.80 17.88 27.19
CA LEU A 86 4.36 18.09 25.84
C LEU A 86 4.40 19.57 25.40
N GLN A 87 3.60 20.43 26.03
CA GLN A 87 3.52 21.86 25.69
C GLN A 87 4.46 22.73 26.52
N ARG A 88 5.19 22.14 27.48
CA ARG A 88 6.17 22.91 28.24
C ARG A 88 7.47 23.03 27.44
N ASP A 89 8.01 24.24 27.39
CA ASP A 89 9.29 24.52 26.73
C ASP A 89 10.49 23.76 27.36
N ASP A 90 10.32 23.21 28.58
CA ASP A 90 11.31 22.41 29.30
C ASP A 90 11.12 20.89 29.16
N PHE A 91 10.14 20.44 28.35
CA PHE A 91 9.87 19.02 28.19
C PHE A 91 11.01 18.32 27.45
N THR A 92 11.82 17.59 28.22
CA THR A 92 12.76 16.62 27.68
C THR A 92 12.14 15.24 27.77
N LEU A 93 12.11 14.52 26.65
CA LEU A 93 11.62 13.13 26.57
C LEU A 93 12.55 12.21 27.36
N THR A 94 12.45 12.22 28.70
CA THR A 94 13.19 11.37 29.66
C THR A 94 14.60 11.02 29.17
N GLY A 95 15.38 12.06 28.85
CA GLY A 95 16.80 11.91 28.54
C GLY A 95 17.60 11.74 29.83
N ILE A 96 18.74 11.07 29.75
CA ILE A 96 19.71 11.09 30.85
C ILE A 96 20.20 12.54 30.99
N ASP A 97 19.77 13.22 32.04
CA ASP A 97 20.25 14.54 32.40
C ASP A 97 21.74 14.46 32.80
N LEU A 98 22.60 15.08 31.99
CA LEU A 98 24.04 15.08 32.16
C LEU A 98 24.50 16.06 33.25
N GLU A 99 23.71 17.09 33.54
CA GLU A 99 24.04 18.12 34.55
C GLU A 99 24.10 17.52 35.95
N LYS A 100 23.24 16.52 36.21
CA LYS A 100 23.21 15.75 37.46
C LYS A 100 24.52 15.00 37.77
N TYR A 101 25.38 14.79 36.77
CA TYR A 101 26.64 14.05 36.91
C TYR A 101 27.88 14.92 36.73
N SER A 102 27.74 16.19 36.36
CA SER A 102 28.86 17.12 36.15
C SER A 102 29.35 17.79 37.44
N ASP A 103 28.50 17.90 38.46
CA ASP A 103 28.82 18.60 39.71
C ASP A 103 29.63 17.72 40.66
N LEU A 104 30.96 17.76 40.54
CA LEU A 104 31.88 16.97 41.37
C LEU A 104 32.13 17.57 42.76
N GLU A 105 31.65 18.79 43.02
CA GLU A 105 31.80 19.49 44.31
C GLU A 105 30.81 18.97 45.36
N ASN A 106 29.66 18.43 44.94
CA ASN A 106 28.69 17.81 45.84
C ASN A 106 29.12 16.36 46.17
N PRO A 107 29.28 15.98 47.46
CA PRO A 107 29.69 14.63 47.85
C PRO A 107 28.74 13.53 47.36
N GLU A 108 27.45 13.81 47.26
CA GLU A 108 26.45 12.84 46.79
C GLU A 108 26.58 12.58 45.27
N SER A 109 26.78 13.65 44.49
CA SER A 109 27.03 13.58 43.05
C SER A 109 28.37 12.92 42.73
N LEU A 110 29.39 13.17 43.54
CA LEU A 110 30.69 12.51 43.46
C LEU A 110 30.60 11.00 43.73
N GLN A 111 29.84 10.58 44.75
CA GLN A 111 29.64 9.16 45.02
C GLN A 111 28.90 8.46 43.87
N LYS A 112 27.88 9.12 43.30
CA LYS A 112 27.17 8.63 42.10
C LYS A 112 28.13 8.50 40.92
N SER A 113 28.91 9.53 40.60
CA SER A 113 29.83 9.50 39.46
C SER A 113 30.90 8.40 39.60
N ILE A 114 31.41 8.16 40.81
CA ILE A 114 32.32 7.04 41.11
C ILE A 114 31.65 5.69 40.86
N ALA A 115 30.43 5.50 41.39
CA ALA A 115 29.68 4.26 41.21
C ALA A 115 29.37 3.99 39.72
N PHE A 116 28.90 5.00 38.99
CA PHE A 116 28.67 4.91 37.54
C PHE A 116 29.95 4.63 36.76
N THR A 117 31.06 5.28 37.13
CA THR A 117 32.37 5.03 36.49
C THR A 117 32.83 3.60 36.71
N TYR A 118 32.66 3.07 37.93
CA TYR A 118 32.98 1.67 38.23
C TYR A 118 32.13 0.70 37.39
N LEU A 119 30.80 0.88 37.39
CA LEU A 119 29.87 0.06 36.60
C LEU A 119 30.19 0.14 35.11
N ARG A 120 30.45 1.34 34.58
CA ARG A 120 30.88 1.56 33.21
C ARG A 120 32.17 0.79 32.90
N ASN A 121 33.14 0.79 33.81
CA ASN A 121 34.39 0.05 33.62
C ASN A 121 34.16 -1.46 33.54
N VAL A 122 33.28 -2.01 34.39
CA VAL A 122 32.88 -3.42 34.35
C VAL A 122 32.17 -3.74 33.02
N SER A 123 31.22 -2.92 32.61
CA SER A 123 30.51 -3.07 31.32
C SER A 123 31.45 -2.97 30.12
N LEU A 124 32.45 -2.08 30.15
CA LEU A 124 33.46 -1.95 29.10
C LEU A 124 34.39 -3.16 29.04
N LYS A 125 34.77 -3.73 30.20
CA LYS A 125 35.55 -4.98 30.24
C LYS A 125 34.78 -6.14 29.61
N LEU A 126 33.50 -6.27 29.94
CA LEU A 126 32.63 -7.29 29.35
C LEU A 126 32.44 -7.06 27.84
N ASN A 127 32.18 -5.82 27.43
CA ASN A 127 32.02 -5.46 26.02
C ASN A 127 33.30 -5.74 25.23
N LYS A 128 34.48 -5.45 25.78
CA LYS A 128 35.75 -5.80 25.13
C LYS A 128 35.90 -7.31 24.87
N GLN A 129 35.32 -8.15 25.72
CA GLN A 129 35.39 -9.60 25.59
C GLN A 129 34.33 -10.15 24.62
N LEU A 130 33.09 -9.69 24.72
CA LEU A 130 31.95 -10.28 23.99
C LEU A 130 31.42 -9.43 22.85
N GLY A 131 31.74 -8.13 22.81
CA GLY A 131 31.15 -7.16 21.89
C GLY A 131 31.39 -7.49 20.43
N LYS A 132 32.59 -7.98 20.08
CA LYS A 132 32.88 -8.42 18.71
C LYS A 132 32.00 -9.60 18.29
N ASN A 133 31.85 -10.59 19.17
CA ASN A 133 31.06 -11.80 18.86
C ASN A 133 29.57 -11.45 18.76
N GLN A 134 29.07 -10.63 19.67
CA GLN A 134 27.68 -10.14 19.62
C GLN A 134 27.41 -9.30 18.38
N TRP A 135 28.34 -8.45 17.98
CA TRP A 135 28.23 -7.67 16.75
C TRP A 135 28.19 -8.55 15.50
N LEU A 136 29.02 -9.59 15.43
CA LEU A 136 29.00 -10.54 14.32
C LEU A 136 27.68 -11.31 14.24
N ILE A 137 27.15 -11.77 15.38
CA ILE A 137 25.85 -12.46 15.44
C ILE A 137 24.73 -11.51 14.98
N ALA A 138 24.69 -10.29 15.51
CA ALA A 138 23.67 -9.31 15.13
C ALA A 138 23.74 -8.95 13.63
N ASN A 139 24.94 -8.88 13.05
CA ASN A 139 25.11 -8.67 11.61
C ASN A 139 24.62 -9.86 10.78
N GLU A 140 24.86 -11.09 11.24
CA GLU A 140 24.36 -12.30 10.60
C GLU A 140 22.84 -12.33 10.64
N GLU A 141 22.23 -12.07 11.80
CA GLU A 141 20.77 -11.95 11.97
C GLU A 141 20.18 -10.86 11.05
N LEU A 142 20.84 -9.70 10.96
CA LEU A 142 20.41 -8.63 10.06
C LEU A 142 20.49 -9.04 8.58
N SER A 143 21.55 -9.77 8.20
CA SER A 143 21.72 -10.27 6.84
C SER A 143 20.65 -11.31 6.48
N GLN A 144 20.32 -12.20 7.43
CA GLN A 144 19.23 -13.17 7.26
C GLN A 144 17.87 -12.46 7.11
N ALA A 145 17.58 -11.43 7.92
CA ALA A 145 16.36 -10.66 7.81
C ALA A 145 16.24 -9.92 6.45
N ASP A 146 17.35 -9.37 5.95
CA ASP A 146 17.40 -8.73 4.64
C ASP A 146 17.15 -9.72 3.50
N GLU A 147 17.74 -10.92 3.56
CA GLU A 147 17.50 -12.01 2.61
C GLU A 147 16.03 -12.45 2.62
N MET A 148 15.44 -12.64 3.80
CA MET A 148 14.01 -12.97 3.93
C MET A 148 13.11 -11.92 3.27
N ILE A 149 13.38 -10.63 3.49
CA ILE A 149 12.60 -9.54 2.89
C ILE A 149 12.78 -9.52 1.36
N LYS A 150 14.01 -9.71 0.87
CA LYS A 150 14.29 -9.81 -0.57
C LYS A 150 13.55 -10.97 -1.23
N ASP A 151 13.46 -12.11 -0.55
CA ASP A 151 12.72 -13.26 -1.02
C ASP A 151 11.21 -13.00 -1.06
N GLU A 152 10.66 -12.34 -0.04
CA GLU A 152 9.25 -11.92 -0.04
C GLU A 152 8.95 -10.93 -1.17
N VAL A 153 9.83 -9.95 -1.41
CA VAL A 153 9.71 -9.01 -2.53
C VAL A 153 9.75 -9.75 -3.87
N SER A 154 10.67 -10.69 -4.03
CA SER A 154 10.81 -11.48 -5.26
C SER A 154 9.60 -12.38 -5.50
N ARG A 155 9.07 -13.02 -4.46
CA ARG A 155 7.83 -13.81 -4.50
C ARG A 155 6.63 -12.97 -4.91
N LYS A 156 6.46 -11.79 -4.29
CA LYS A 156 5.38 -10.85 -4.65
C LYS A 156 5.51 -10.35 -6.08
N LYS A 157 6.73 -10.01 -6.54
CA LYS A 157 6.99 -9.62 -7.93
C LYS A 157 6.61 -10.74 -8.91
N ARG A 158 6.99 -11.98 -8.62
CA ARG A 158 6.61 -13.14 -9.46
C ARG A 158 5.09 -13.30 -9.51
N ARG A 159 4.41 -13.17 -8.38
CA ARG A 159 2.94 -13.25 -8.34
C ARG A 159 2.27 -12.15 -9.16
N ILE A 160 2.79 -10.92 -9.12
CA ILE A 160 2.31 -9.82 -9.95
C ILE A 160 2.52 -10.14 -11.44
N GLN A 161 3.69 -10.66 -11.81
CA GLN A 161 3.98 -11.04 -13.19
C GLN A 161 3.07 -12.16 -13.69
N GLU A 162 2.81 -13.18 -12.87
CA GLU A 162 1.86 -14.27 -13.19
C GLU A 162 0.46 -13.70 -13.45
N VAL A 163 -0.06 -12.87 -12.53
CA VAL A 163 -1.40 -12.24 -12.68
C VAL A 163 -1.45 -11.33 -13.90
N ASN A 164 -0.40 -10.55 -14.17
CA ASN A 164 -0.36 -9.67 -15.34
C ASN A 164 -0.26 -10.47 -16.64
N ALA A 165 0.46 -11.60 -16.65
CA ALA A 165 0.51 -12.50 -17.80
C ALA A 165 -0.86 -13.13 -18.07
N GLU A 166 -1.55 -13.64 -17.04
CA GLU A 166 -2.92 -14.15 -17.15
C GLU A 166 -3.89 -13.08 -17.68
N ARG A 167 -3.85 -11.87 -17.11
CA ARG A 167 -4.64 -10.73 -17.58
C ARG A 167 -4.37 -10.44 -19.05
N LYS A 168 -3.10 -10.43 -19.45
CA LYS A 168 -2.70 -10.18 -20.85
C LYS A 168 -3.27 -11.24 -21.78
N THR A 169 -3.17 -12.53 -21.45
CA THR A 169 -3.73 -13.63 -22.26
C THR A 169 -5.24 -13.46 -22.46
N ILE A 170 -6.01 -13.31 -21.38
CA ILE A 170 -7.47 -13.14 -21.43
C ILE A 170 -7.85 -11.94 -22.30
N GLN A 171 -7.10 -10.87 -22.15
CA GLN A 171 -7.30 -9.64 -22.90
C GLN A 171 -7.02 -9.84 -24.39
N THR A 172 -5.90 -10.46 -24.75
CA THR A 172 -5.55 -10.73 -26.16
C THR A 172 -6.52 -11.70 -26.85
N GLU A 173 -7.10 -12.65 -26.11
CA GLU A 173 -8.10 -13.57 -26.65
C GLU A 173 -9.43 -12.88 -26.97
N VAL A 174 -9.84 -11.90 -26.15
CA VAL A 174 -11.10 -11.18 -26.34
C VAL A 174 -11.00 -10.08 -27.40
N LYS A 175 -9.82 -9.49 -27.61
CA LYS A 175 -9.58 -8.43 -28.61
C LYS A 175 -10.19 -8.72 -30.01
N PRO A 176 -9.86 -9.84 -30.68
CA PRO A 176 -10.40 -10.12 -32.01
C PRO A 176 -11.93 -10.28 -32.04
N VAL A 177 -12.53 -10.72 -30.92
CA VAL A 177 -14.00 -10.81 -30.81
C VAL A 177 -14.63 -9.43 -30.77
N VAL A 178 -14.03 -8.50 -30.01
CA VAL A 178 -14.49 -7.11 -29.93
C VAL A 178 -14.34 -6.42 -31.28
N ASP A 179 -13.18 -6.57 -31.93
CA ASP A 179 -12.92 -6.00 -33.27
C ASP A 179 -13.92 -6.52 -34.31
N TYR A 180 -14.18 -7.83 -34.32
CA TYR A 180 -15.18 -8.44 -35.19
C TYR A 180 -16.60 -7.89 -34.96
N LEU A 181 -17.00 -7.75 -33.69
CA LEU A 181 -18.32 -7.21 -33.34
C LEU A 181 -18.45 -5.74 -33.74
N GLN A 182 -17.39 -4.95 -33.58
CA GLN A 182 -17.33 -3.55 -33.99
C GLN A 182 -17.45 -3.40 -35.51
N GLU A 183 -16.69 -4.19 -36.29
CA GLU A 183 -16.78 -4.19 -37.75
C GLU A 183 -18.18 -4.59 -38.22
N ARG A 184 -18.75 -5.66 -37.65
CA ARG A 184 -20.11 -6.11 -37.99
C ARG A 184 -21.15 -5.06 -37.65
N TRP A 185 -21.02 -4.39 -36.50
CA TRP A 185 -21.91 -3.31 -36.09
C TRP A 185 -21.82 -2.12 -37.05
N MET A 186 -20.60 -1.70 -37.40
CA MET A 186 -20.36 -0.62 -38.36
C MET A 186 -20.95 -0.94 -39.74
N GLN A 187 -20.75 -2.17 -40.24
CA GLN A 187 -21.37 -2.62 -41.50
C GLN A 187 -22.90 -2.62 -41.43
N SER A 188 -23.48 -3.00 -40.28
CA SER A 188 -24.94 -2.96 -40.10
C SER A 188 -25.47 -1.53 -40.12
N ILE A 189 -24.77 -0.59 -39.50
CA ILE A 189 -25.11 0.84 -39.54
C ILE A 189 -25.02 1.35 -40.97
N GLN A 190 -23.92 1.06 -41.67
CA GLN A 190 -23.72 1.50 -43.06
C GLN A 190 -24.85 0.98 -43.97
N LYS A 191 -25.19 -0.31 -43.88
CA LYS A 191 -26.32 -0.90 -44.64
C LYS A 191 -27.64 -0.21 -44.35
N ASN A 192 -27.92 0.13 -43.09
CA ASN A 192 -29.15 0.83 -42.72
C ASN A 192 -29.17 2.26 -43.27
N VAL A 193 -28.03 2.95 -43.28
CA VAL A 193 -27.90 4.30 -43.87
C VAL A 193 -28.07 4.23 -45.39
N ASP A 194 -27.39 3.30 -46.07
CA ASP A 194 -27.48 3.12 -47.52
C ASP A 194 -28.91 2.80 -47.96
N LEU A 195 -29.60 1.94 -47.22
CA LEU A 195 -31.02 1.62 -47.44
C LEU A 195 -31.89 2.88 -47.25
N GLY A 196 -31.64 3.66 -46.20
CA GLY A 196 -32.35 4.92 -45.94
C GLY A 196 -32.17 5.93 -47.07
N VAL A 197 -30.95 6.10 -47.57
CA VAL A 197 -30.64 6.98 -48.71
C VAL A 197 -31.32 6.49 -49.98
N ALA A 198 -31.27 5.19 -50.28
CA ALA A 198 -31.93 4.61 -51.45
C ALA A 198 -33.45 4.82 -51.42
N ILE A 199 -34.09 4.64 -50.27
CA ILE A 199 -35.52 4.89 -50.10
C ILE A 199 -35.86 6.37 -50.35
N LEU A 200 -35.02 7.31 -49.87
CA LEU A 200 -35.23 8.74 -50.11
C LEU A 200 -35.08 9.11 -51.60
N GLN A 201 -34.10 8.52 -52.30
CA GLN A 201 -33.92 8.70 -53.73
C GLN A 201 -35.12 8.19 -54.53
N LEU A 202 -35.66 7.02 -54.19
CA LEU A 202 -36.87 6.49 -54.83
C LEU A 202 -38.06 7.42 -54.62
N LYS A 203 -38.30 7.87 -53.38
CA LYS A 203 -39.37 8.84 -53.09
C LYS A 203 -39.21 10.17 -53.81
N HIS A 204 -37.98 10.63 -54.04
CA HIS A 204 -37.73 11.86 -54.78
C HIS A 204 -38.05 11.68 -56.27
N ASN A 205 -37.67 10.54 -56.86
CA ASN A 205 -37.92 10.20 -58.25
C ASN A 205 -39.40 9.92 -58.55
N GLU A 206 -40.18 9.45 -57.58
CA GLU A 206 -41.64 9.29 -57.71
C GLU A 206 -42.42 10.62 -57.63
N ASN A 207 -41.82 11.66 -57.04
CA ASN A 207 -42.44 12.98 -56.86
C ASN A 207 -41.99 14.04 -57.90
N SER A 208 -41.12 13.68 -58.86
CA SER A 208 -40.73 14.51 -60.02
C SER A 208 -41.34 13.95 -61.30
#